data_AF-A0A521XF60-F1
#
_entry.id   AF-A0A521XF60-F1
#
_cell.length_a   1.000
_cell.length_b   1.000
_cell.length_c   1.000
_cell.angle_alpha   90.00
_cell.angle_beta   90.00
_cell.angle_gamma   90.00
#
_symmetry.space_group_name_H-M   'P 1'
#
loop_
_entity.id
_entity.type
_entity.pdbx_description
1 polymer ?
#
loop_
_entity_poly.entity_id
_entity_poly.type
_entity_poly.pdbx_seq_one_letter_code
_entity_poly.pdbx_strand_id
1 'polypeptide(L)'
;MLSLQFIREHADVVRKSLDDRRTPGPLDEILELDVRRRDLLSETERLRAEQNAAGKKIGAAKDPAERQRMIAEMKGVSERIDELAPALREAEERLNALVMEIPNIPDASTPLGAD
;
A
#
# COMPACT_ATOMS: atom_id res chain seq x y z
N MET A 1 -13.92 6.05 -12.77
CA MET A 1 -13.30 5.36 -11.62
C MET A 1 -12.81 6.43 -10.69
N LEU A 2 -13.23 6.39 -9.44
CA LEU A 2 -12.72 7.30 -8.42
C LEU A 2 -11.25 6.99 -8.16
N SER A 3 -10.44 8.02 -7.93
CA SER A 3 -9.06 7.78 -7.52
C SER A 3 -9.04 7.23 -6.10
N LEU A 4 -8.09 6.32 -5.82
CA LEU A 4 -7.89 5.81 -4.47
C LEU A 4 -7.61 6.94 -3.46
N GLN A 5 -6.90 7.98 -3.89
CA GLN A 5 -6.67 9.17 -3.08
C GLN A 5 -7.99 9.82 -2.66
N PHE A 6 -8.91 10.00 -3.61
CA PHE A 6 -10.23 10.57 -3.34
C PHE A 6 -11.02 9.69 -2.36
N ILE A 7 -11.04 8.36 -2.58
CA ILE A 7 -11.75 7.42 -1.70
C ILE A 7 -11.23 7.51 -0.26
N ARG A 8 -9.92 7.66 -0.09
CA ARG A 8 -9.29 7.81 1.22
C ARG A 8 -9.58 9.16 1.88
N GLU A 9 -9.50 10.25 1.12
CA GLU A 9 -9.66 11.61 1.66
C GLU A 9 -11.14 11.99 1.88
N HIS A 10 -12.06 11.33 1.16
CA HIS A 10 -13.49 11.62 1.15
C HIS A 10 -14.34 10.35 1.31
N ALA A 11 -13.93 9.45 2.21
CA ALA A 11 -14.59 8.17 2.45
C ALA A 11 -16.08 8.34 2.84
N ASP A 12 -16.41 9.40 3.56
CA ASP A 12 -17.77 9.78 3.94
C ASP A 12 -18.63 10.13 2.72
N VAL A 13 -18.07 10.88 1.76
CA VAL A 13 -18.74 11.24 0.50
C VAL A 13 -19.00 9.99 -0.34
N VAL A 14 -18.00 9.10 -0.43
CA VAL A 14 -18.13 7.84 -1.16
C VAL A 14 -19.18 6.93 -0.52
N ARG A 15 -19.17 6.80 0.82
CA ARG A 15 -20.16 6.01 1.55
C ARG A 15 -21.57 6.53 1.30
N LYS A 16 -21.78 7.84 1.44
CA LYS A 16 -23.07 8.47 1.16
C LYS A 16 -23.51 8.21 -0.28
N SER A 17 -22.60 8.32 -1.25
CA SER A 17 -22.90 8.02 -2.65
C SER A 17 -23.31 6.56 -2.88
N LEU A 18 -22.76 5.61 -2.14
CA LEU A 18 -23.14 4.19 -2.21
C LEU A 18 -24.54 3.98 -1.61
N ASP A 19 -24.81 4.62 -0.47
CA ASP A 19 -26.10 4.57 0.22
C ASP A 19 -27.21 5.21 -0.62
N ASP A 20 -26.97 6.40 -1.19
CA ASP A 20 -27.89 7.13 -2.07
C ASP A 20 -28.23 6.30 -3.33
N ARG A 21 -27.30 5.48 -3.81
CA ARG A 21 -27.48 4.53 -4.93
C ARG A 21 -27.99 3.16 -4.50
N ARG A 22 -28.16 2.92 -3.19
CA ARG A 22 -28.48 1.60 -2.60
C ARG A 22 -27.60 0.47 -3.14
N THR A 23 -26.35 0.79 -3.47
CA THR A 23 -25.40 -0.15 -4.07
C THR A 23 -24.33 -0.47 -3.02
N PRO A 24 -24.23 -1.73 -2.56
CA PRO A 24 -23.12 -2.09 -1.70
C PRO A 24 -21.80 -1.97 -2.47
N GLY A 25 -20.75 -1.48 -1.80
CA GLY A 25 -19.42 -1.37 -2.39
C GLY A 25 -18.34 -1.70 -1.35
N PRO A 26 -17.17 -2.20 -1.76
CA PRO A 26 -16.11 -2.67 -0.86
C PRO A 26 -15.30 -1.51 -0.24
N LEU A 27 -15.97 -0.44 0.21
CA LEU A 27 -15.30 0.77 0.72
C LEU A 27 -14.41 0.47 1.93
N ASP A 28 -14.92 -0.28 2.91
CA ASP A 28 -14.17 -0.61 4.11
C ASP A 28 -12.94 -1.48 3.80
N GLU A 29 -13.09 -2.49 2.93
CA GLU A 29 -11.99 -3.33 2.48
C GLU A 29 -10.91 -2.53 1.71
N ILE A 30 -11.33 -1.57 0.88
CA ILE A 30 -10.40 -0.67 0.18
C ILE A 30 -9.60 0.17 1.16
N LEU A 31 -10.23 0.72 2.20
CA LEU A 31 -9.53 1.55 3.19
C LEU A 31 -8.55 0.72 4.02
N GLU A 32 -8.93 -0.49 4.42
CA GLU A 32 -8.03 -1.42 5.13
C GLU A 32 -6.82 -1.83 4.27
N LEU A 33 -7.06 -2.16 2.99
CA LEU A 33 -5.98 -2.53 2.06
C LEU A 33 -5.09 -1.33 1.71
N ASP A 34 -5.61 -0.10 1.63
CA ASP A 34 -4.78 1.10 1.45
C ASP A 34 -3.81 1.29 2.62
N VAL A 35 -4.30 1.13 3.86
CA VAL A 35 -3.46 1.19 5.07
C VAL A 35 -2.39 0.11 4.99
N ARG A 36 -2.79 -1.14 4.72
CA ARG A 36 -1.84 -2.25 4.63
C ARG A 36 -0.77 -2.02 3.56
N ARG A 37 -1.16 -1.55 2.38
CA ARG A 37 -0.23 -1.24 1.29
C ARG A 37 0.76 -0.16 1.71
N ARG A 38 0.30 0.90 2.37
CA ARG A 38 1.17 2.00 2.83
C ARG A 38 2.16 1.54 3.89
N ASP A 39 1.73 0.69 4.81
CA ASP A 39 2.62 0.11 5.83
C ASP A 39 3.70 -0.77 5.18
N LEU A 40 3.31 -1.65 4.25
CA LEU A 40 4.25 -2.50 3.49
C LEU A 40 5.26 -1.67 2.69
N LEU A 41 4.79 -0.60 2.05
CA LEU A 41 5.65 0.31 1.29
C LEU A 41 6.65 1.02 2.24
N SER A 42 6.17 1.54 3.36
CA SER A 42 7.01 2.21 4.35
C SER A 42 8.07 1.26 4.96
N GLU A 43 7.68 0.02 5.28
CA GLU A 43 8.60 -1.00 5.77
C GLU A 43 9.67 -1.32 4.72
N THR A 44 9.26 -1.49 3.45
CA THR A 44 10.17 -1.76 2.34
C THR A 44 11.17 -0.63 2.12
N GLU A 45 10.71 0.62 2.14
CA GLU A 45 11.58 1.80 2.00
C GLU A 45 12.57 1.92 3.16
N ARG A 46 12.13 1.67 4.40
CA ARG A 46 12.99 1.67 5.58
C ARG A 46 14.10 0.63 5.46
N LEU A 47 13.75 -0.60 5.09
CA LEU A 47 14.72 -1.69 4.93
C LEU A 47 15.69 -1.43 3.77
N ARG A 48 15.22 -0.86 2.66
CA ARG A 48 16.11 -0.44 1.57
C ARG A 48 17.07 0.66 2.00
N ALA A 49 16.61 1.63 2.79
CA ALA A 49 17.48 2.67 3.34
C ALA A 49 18.55 2.06 4.27
N GLU A 50 18.17 1.11 5.12
CA GLU A 50 19.09 0.37 5.98
C GLU A 50 20.12 -0.43 5.18
N GLN A 51 19.68 -1.22 4.18
CA GLN A 51 20.54 -2.00 3.29
C GLN A 51 21.55 -1.10 2.56
N ASN A 52 21.10 0.06 2.05
CA ASN A 52 21.96 1.02 1.37
C ASN A 52 23.00 1.66 2.32
N ALA A 53 22.59 2.00 3.55
CA ALA A 53 23.49 2.54 4.56
C ALA A 53 24.53 1.50 5.00
N ALA A 54 24.12 0.25 5.18
CA ALA A 54 25.01 -0.85 5.50
C ALA A 54 25.98 -1.16 4.36
N GLY A 55 25.52 -1.15 3.11
CA GLY A 55 26.37 -1.36 1.93
C GLY A 55 27.54 -0.37 1.86
N LYS A 56 27.31 0.90 2.20
CA LYS A 56 28.39 1.92 2.30
C LYS A 56 29.40 1.58 3.39
N LYS A 57 28.94 1.13 4.56
CA LYS A 57 29.81 0.74 5.68
C LYS A 57 30.61 -0.52 5.35
N ILE A 58 29.98 -1.53 4.74
CA ILE A 58 30.62 -2.77 4.28
C ILE A 58 31.74 -2.46 3.28
N GLY A 59 31.50 -1.56 2.33
CA GLY A 59 32.51 -1.14 1.35
C GLY A 59 33.69 -0.36 1.95
N ALA A 60 33.47 0.32 3.08
CA ALA A 60 34.51 1.06 3.80
C ALA A 60 35.27 0.22 4.85
N ALA A 61 34.75 -0.96 5.22
CA ALA A 61 35.35 -1.83 6.21
C ALA A 61 36.70 -2.37 5.73
N LYS A 62 37.74 -2.20 6.56
CA LYS A 62 39.10 -2.67 6.27
C LYS A 62 39.36 -4.08 6.82
N ASP A 63 38.69 -4.45 7.91
CA ASP A 63 38.80 -5.78 8.51
C ASP A 63 37.88 -6.77 7.78
N PRO A 64 38.43 -7.86 7.19
CA PRO A 64 37.62 -8.90 6.58
C PRO A 64 36.61 -9.54 7.53
N ALA A 65 36.92 -9.69 8.82
CA ALA A 65 36.03 -10.32 9.78
C ALA A 65 34.84 -9.42 10.16
N GLU A 66 35.06 -8.12 10.35
CA GLU A 66 34.01 -7.11 10.48
C GLU A 66 33.11 -7.08 9.23
N ARG A 67 33.71 -7.04 8.03
CA ARG A 67 32.95 -7.05 6.77
C ARG A 67 32.04 -8.27 6.66
N GLN A 68 32.54 -9.46 6.99
CA GLN A 68 31.76 -10.70 6.93
C GLN A 68 30.59 -10.70 7.92
N ARG A 69 30.77 -10.15 9.13
CA ARG A 69 29.69 -9.98 10.12
C ARG A 69 28.58 -9.07 9.60
N MET A 70 28.94 -7.92 9.05
CA MET A 70 27.97 -6.98 8.49
C MET A 70 27.20 -7.56 7.30
N ILE A 71 27.87 -8.36 6.45
CA ILE A 71 27.20 -9.07 5.35
C ILE A 71 26.18 -10.08 5.90
N ALA A 72 26.54 -10.83 6.94
CA ALA A 72 25.64 -11.80 7.56
C ALA A 72 24.40 -11.13 8.17
N GLU A 73 24.57 -9.99 8.85
CA GLU A 73 23.47 -9.20 9.39
C GLU A 73 22.53 -8.68 8.29
N MET A 74 23.08 -8.24 7.15
CA MET A 74 22.28 -7.73 6.03
C MET A 74 21.58 -8.79 5.20
N LYS A 75 21.91 -10.06 5.39
CA LYS A 75 21.21 -11.16 4.72
C LYS A 75 19.74 -11.20 5.13
N GLY A 76 19.45 -11.08 6.43
CA GLY A 76 18.07 -11.08 6.94
C GLY A 76 17.26 -9.86 6.45
N VAL A 77 17.90 -8.69 6.34
CA VAL A 77 17.27 -7.49 5.76
C VAL A 77 16.90 -7.72 4.29
N SER A 78 17.78 -8.36 3.53
CA SER A 78 17.54 -8.65 2.11
C SER A 78 16.42 -9.67 1.93
N GLU A 79 16.43 -10.75 2.70
CA GLU A 79 15.35 -11.75 2.72
C GLU A 79 14.00 -11.10 3.08
N ARG A 80 13.99 -10.18 4.06
CA ARG A 80 12.77 -9.47 4.43
C ARG A 80 12.23 -8.56 3.32
N ILE A 81 13.11 -7.88 2.58
CA ILE A 81 12.70 -7.07 1.41
C ILE A 81 12.07 -7.98 0.35
N ASP A 82 12.66 -9.15 0.09
CA ASP A 82 12.15 -10.11 -0.88
C ASP A 82 10.78 -10.68 -0.48
N GLU A 83 10.54 -10.88 0.82
CA GLU A 83 9.24 -11.29 1.37
C GLU A 83 8.15 -10.21 1.26
N LEU A 84 8.52 -8.93 1.38
CA LEU A 84 7.55 -7.83 1.32
C LEU A 84 7.09 -7.52 -0.11
N ALA A 85 7.94 -7.80 -1.11
CA ALA A 85 7.63 -7.56 -2.52
C ALA A 85 6.34 -8.26 -3.02
N PRO A 86 6.12 -9.58 -2.80
CA PRO A 86 4.89 -10.23 -3.21
C PRO A 86 3.67 -9.72 -2.42
N ALA A 87 3.81 -9.45 -1.12
CA ALA A 87 2.72 -8.93 -0.30
C ALA A 87 2.27 -7.54 -0.74
N LEU A 88 3.22 -6.67 -1.13
CA LEU A 88 2.91 -5.35 -1.68
C LEU A 88 2.18 -5.47 -3.02
N ARG A 89 2.66 -6.35 -3.92
CA ARG A 89 2.02 -6.58 -5.22
C ARG A 89 0.60 -7.11 -5.07
N GLU A 90 0.38 -8.10 -4.20
CA GLU A 90 -0.95 -8.65 -3.94
C GLU A 90 -1.91 -7.58 -3.39
N ALA A 91 -1.43 -6.75 -2.45
CA ALA A 91 -2.22 -5.64 -1.92
C ALA A 91 -2.59 -4.63 -3.01
N GLU A 92 -1.66 -4.28 -3.90
CA GLU A 92 -1.91 -3.38 -5.03
C GLU A 92 -2.90 -3.95 -6.04
N GLU A 93 -2.74 -5.21 -6.43
CA GLU A 93 -3.63 -5.90 -7.37
C GLU A 93 -5.06 -5.98 -6.82
N ARG A 94 -5.20 -6.39 -5.56
CA ARG A 94 -6.52 -6.47 -4.89
C ARG A 94 -7.15 -5.11 -4.74
N LEU A 95 -6.38 -4.10 -4.33
CA LEU A 95 -6.87 -2.73 -4.20
C LEU A 95 -7.36 -2.19 -5.55
N ASN A 96 -6.61 -2.41 -6.63
CA ASN A 96 -7.02 -1.99 -7.97
C ASN A 96 -8.32 -2.68 -8.41
N ALA A 97 -8.49 -3.97 -8.13
CA ALA A 97 -9.71 -4.70 -8.43
C ALA A 97 -10.92 -4.12 -7.68
N LEU A 98 -10.81 -3.92 -6.37
CA LEU A 98 -11.92 -3.41 -5.55
C LEU A 98 -12.31 -1.97 -5.91
N VAL A 99 -11.33 -1.12 -6.23
CA VAL A 99 -11.62 0.27 -6.64
C VAL A 99 -12.40 0.31 -7.96
N MET A 100 -12.25 -0.70 -8.83
CA MET A 100 -13.06 -0.82 -10.05
C MET A 100 -14.53 -1.15 -9.76
N GLU A 101 -14.84 -1.74 -8.60
CA GLU A 101 -16.21 -2.04 -8.17
C GLU A 101 -16.94 -0.80 -7.65
N ILE A 102 -16.23 0.27 -7.29
CA ILE A 102 -16.85 1.51 -6.81
C ILE A 102 -17.38 2.35 -7.99
N PRO A 103 -18.70 2.63 -8.03
CA PRO A 103 -19.28 3.51 -9.05
C PRO A 103 -18.83 4.97 -8.85
N ASN A 104 -18.95 5.78 -9.91
CA ASN A 104 -18.71 7.22 -9.79
C ASN A 104 -19.77 7.90 -8.91
N ILE A 105 -19.38 9.01 -8.28
CA ILE A 105 -20.29 9.85 -7.50
C ILE A 105 -21.29 10.53 -8.44
N PRO A 106 -22.61 10.44 -8.18
CA PRO A 106 -23.63 11.17 -8.93
C PRO A 106 -23.40 12.68 -8.89
N ASP A 107 -23.76 13.37 -9.98
CA ASP A 107 -23.81 14.83 -9.97
C ASP A 107 -24.91 15.32 -9.01
N ALA A 108 -24.73 16.49 -8.40
CA ALA A 108 -25.69 17.08 -7.47
C ALA A 108 -27.09 17.31 -8.08
N SER A 109 -27.19 17.43 -9.40
CA SER A 109 -28.45 17.53 -10.13
C SER A 109 -29.13 16.19 -10.40
N THR A 110 -28.48 15.07 -10.08
CA THR A 110 -29.04 13.72 -10.28
C THR A 110 -30.14 13.47 -9.25
N PRO A 111 -31.40 13.24 -9.69
CA PRO A 111 -32.46 12.94 -8.75
C PRO A 111 -32.17 11.61 -8.04
N LEU A 112 -32.46 11.56 -6.74
CA LEU A 112 -32.35 10.32 -5.97
C LEU A 112 -33.40 9.32 -6.49
N GLY A 113 -32.92 8.18 -6.98
CA GLY A 113 -33.78 7.07 -7.41
C GLY A 113 -34.35 6.33 -6.21
N ALA A 114 -35.65 6.02 -6.23
CA ALA A 114 -36.32 5.32 -5.14
C ALA A 114 -36.28 3.78 -5.29
N ASP A 115 -35.78 3.26 -6.43
CA ASP A 115 -35.94 1.84 -6.83
C ASP A 115 -34.83 1.45 -7.82
#